data_AF-A0A8J2XVC8-F1
#
_entry.id   AF-A0A8J2XVC8-F1
#
_cell.length_a   1.000
_cell.length_b   1.000
_cell.length_c   1.000
_cell.angle_alpha   90.00
_cell.angle_beta   90.00
_cell.angle_gamma   90.00
#
_symmetry.space_group_name_H-M   'P 1'
#
loop_
_entity.id
_entity.type
_entity.pdbx_description
1 polymer ?
#
loop_
_entity_poly.entity_id
_entity_poly.type
_entity_poly.pdbx_seq_one_letter_code
_entity_poly.pdbx_strand_id
1 'polypeptide(L)'
;MRYPRLILRNLRRNAYFLMFLNGFLLSSLIYFKTQSSYEDGLFASIKASVNESLDSNDNADSIVVKAMNTCYHLMSPRLNTFAGMSSAELGLQAGIFRSAAVDLMTTDGACGSYSMVLARVLETYHYPVRIGQMENNGKYGVHMIVEVNTGTTWKVLDPTYNLYFTRPDGRLASFQDVEQDWNYYAHQVPPGYDPHYRYEGVRYTNWSKIPVIMPGIKKLSTLVFGAEETNSFSMRTHFLNTFKIWFNILLILEIGLALYTFKQMTRNSKWQPFRYFNLDLSTEPNPLNSASAHEPGKQDPARQRT
;
A
#
# COMPACT_ATOMS: atom_id res chain seq x y z
N MET A 1 9.19 -34.40 -16.56
CA MET A 1 9.81 -33.05 -16.57
C MET A 1 10.66 -32.83 -15.31
N ARG A 2 11.99 -33.04 -15.35
CA ARG A 2 12.92 -32.86 -14.20
C ARG A 2 13.75 -31.56 -14.24
N TYR A 3 13.74 -30.85 -15.37
CA TYR A 3 14.54 -29.64 -15.61
C TYR A 3 14.23 -28.43 -14.70
N PRO A 4 12.98 -28.04 -14.39
CA PRO A 4 12.72 -26.80 -13.66
C PRO A 4 13.23 -26.82 -12.21
N ARG A 5 13.28 -28.01 -11.58
CA ARG A 5 13.77 -28.15 -10.19
C ARG A 5 15.28 -27.94 -10.08
N LEU A 6 16.05 -28.32 -11.10
CA LEU A 6 17.51 -28.15 -11.08
C LEU A 6 17.91 -26.68 -11.25
N ILE A 7 17.22 -25.95 -12.14
CA ILE A 7 17.44 -24.51 -12.34
C ILE A 7 17.15 -23.74 -11.06
N LEU A 8 16.01 -24.01 -10.41
CA LEU A 8 15.63 -23.35 -9.15
C LEU A 8 16.63 -23.63 -8.02
N ARG A 9 17.17 -24.85 -7.95
CA ARG A 9 18.19 -25.22 -6.96
C ARG A 9 19.52 -24.50 -7.19
N ASN A 10 19.91 -24.33 -8.45
CA ASN A 10 21.15 -23.63 -8.79
C ASN A 10 21.03 -22.13 -8.54
N LEU A 11 19.89 -21.51 -8.89
CA LEU A 11 19.61 -20.09 -8.60
C LEU A 11 19.67 -19.80 -7.09
N ARG A 12 19.03 -20.64 -6.27
CA ARG A 12 19.03 -20.48 -4.81
C ARG A 12 20.40 -20.60 -4.15
N ARG A 13 21.37 -21.26 -4.79
CA ARG A 13 22.73 -21.45 -4.25
C ARG A 13 23.73 -20.43 -4.80
N ASN A 14 23.35 -19.67 -5.83
CA ASN A 14 24.21 -18.67 -6.45
C ASN A 14 24.21 -17.39 -5.59
N ALA A 15 25.33 -17.13 -4.92
CA ALA A 15 25.48 -15.97 -4.03
C ALA A 15 25.33 -14.63 -4.77
N TYR A 16 25.74 -14.54 -6.04
CA TYR A 16 25.55 -13.32 -6.83
C TYR A 16 24.07 -13.01 -7.07
N PHE A 17 23.28 -14.04 -7.38
CA PHE A 17 21.84 -13.88 -7.55
C PHE A 17 21.16 -13.48 -6.23
N LEU A 18 21.56 -14.08 -5.11
CA LEU A 18 21.04 -13.71 -3.80
C LEU A 18 21.40 -12.26 -3.45
N MET A 19 22.64 -11.84 -3.64
CA MET A 19 23.06 -10.44 -3.42
C MET A 19 22.28 -9.46 -4.29
N PHE A 20 22.10 -9.78 -5.57
CA PHE A 20 21.25 -9.00 -6.47
C PHE A 20 19.81 -8.88 -5.94
N LEU A 21 19.23 -9.98 -5.48
CA LEU A 21 17.87 -9.98 -4.95
C LEU A 21 17.72 -9.15 -3.66
N ASN A 22 18.70 -9.19 -2.75
CA ASN A 22 18.73 -8.29 -1.58
C ASN A 22 18.80 -6.82 -2.04
N GLY A 23 19.67 -6.49 -3.00
CA GLY A 23 19.76 -5.12 -3.54
C GLY A 23 18.45 -4.64 -4.18
N PHE A 24 17.75 -5.52 -4.90
CA PHE A 24 16.43 -5.22 -5.47
C PHE A 24 15.36 -5.00 -4.40
N LEU A 25 15.29 -5.87 -3.39
CA LEU A 25 14.35 -5.73 -2.27
C LEU A 25 14.65 -4.48 -1.43
N LEU A 26 15.91 -4.17 -1.18
CA LEU A 26 16.33 -2.95 -0.49
C LEU A 26 15.91 -1.69 -1.26
N SER A 27 16.12 -1.68 -2.58
CA SER A 27 15.66 -0.57 -3.43
C SER A 27 14.14 -0.42 -3.40
N SER A 28 13.42 -1.54 -3.41
CA SER A 28 11.96 -1.56 -3.29
C SER A 28 11.51 -1.02 -1.93
N LEU A 29 12.19 -1.38 -0.84
CA LEU A 29 11.91 -0.87 0.51
C LEU A 29 12.06 0.65 0.58
N ILE A 30 13.12 1.20 -0.01
CA ILE A 30 13.31 2.66 -0.09
C ILE A 30 12.14 3.30 -0.84
N TYR A 31 11.75 2.75 -1.99
CA TYR A 31 10.61 3.26 -2.76
C TYR A 31 9.31 3.26 -1.93
N PHE A 32 8.93 2.13 -1.33
CA PHE A 32 7.69 2.02 -0.55
C PHE A 32 7.71 2.90 0.70
N LYS A 33 8.88 3.06 1.34
CA LYS A 33 9.04 3.97 2.48
C LYS A 33 8.83 5.42 2.05
N THR A 34 9.44 5.85 0.95
CA THR A 34 9.28 7.19 0.41
C THR A 34 7.82 7.46 0.02
N GLN A 35 7.16 6.53 -0.67
CA GLN A 35 5.74 6.68 -1.01
C GLN A 35 4.83 6.73 0.23
N SER A 36 5.07 5.86 1.22
CA SER A 36 4.34 5.90 2.49
C SER A 36 4.52 7.23 3.21
N SER A 37 5.75 7.77 3.25
CA SER A 37 6.05 9.05 3.90
C SER A 37 5.47 10.25 3.14
N TYR A 38 5.45 10.19 1.81
CA TYR A 38 4.77 11.18 0.98
C TYR A 38 3.26 11.20 1.27
N GLU A 39 2.62 10.02 1.32
CA GLU A 39 1.20 9.90 1.64
C GLU A 39 0.89 10.41 3.05
N ASP A 40 1.71 10.07 4.05
CA ASP A 40 1.56 10.60 5.41
C ASP A 40 1.66 12.13 5.45
N GLY A 41 2.60 12.72 4.70
CA GLY A 41 2.74 14.17 4.55
C GLY A 41 1.54 14.82 3.88
N LEU A 42 1.03 14.23 2.80
CA LEU A 42 -0.14 14.71 2.06
C LEU A 42 -1.38 14.81 2.97
N PHE A 43 -1.68 13.75 3.72
CA PHE A 43 -2.82 13.75 4.64
C PHE A 43 -2.61 14.66 5.86
N ALA A 44 -1.37 14.85 6.31
CA ALA A 44 -1.05 15.85 7.32
C ALA A 44 -1.26 17.30 6.81
N SER A 45 -1.00 17.57 5.54
CA SER A 45 -1.32 18.87 4.93
C SER A 45 -2.82 19.11 4.82
N ILE A 46 -3.62 18.08 4.51
CA ILE A 46 -5.09 18.20 4.52
C ILE A 46 -5.58 18.49 5.94
N LYS A 47 -5.08 17.77 6.95
CA LYS A 47 -5.35 18.06 8.36
C LYS A 47 -5.01 19.51 8.73
N ALA A 48 -3.85 20.01 8.30
CA ALA A 48 -3.45 21.39 8.56
C ALA A 48 -4.45 22.39 7.94
N SER A 49 -4.89 22.17 6.71
CA SER A 49 -5.91 23.00 6.05
C SER A 49 -7.25 22.95 6.77
N VAL A 50 -7.69 21.78 7.27
CA VAL A 50 -8.90 21.68 8.11
C VAL A 50 -8.70 22.50 9.39
N ASN A 51 -7.54 22.39 10.04
CA ASN A 51 -7.23 23.12 11.27
C ASN A 51 -7.21 24.64 11.08
N GLU A 52 -6.78 25.14 9.92
CA GLU A 52 -6.81 26.57 9.59
C GLU A 52 -8.25 27.12 9.50
N SER A 53 -9.23 26.26 9.23
CA SER A 53 -10.65 26.63 9.22
C SER A 53 -11.32 26.56 10.59
N LEU A 54 -10.58 26.17 11.65
CA LEU A 54 -11.14 26.05 12.99
C LEU A 54 -11.16 27.39 13.73
N ASP A 55 -12.21 27.57 14.53
CA ASP A 55 -12.42 28.69 15.44
C ASP A 55 -12.48 28.22 16.90
N SER A 56 -12.57 29.17 17.84
CA SER A 56 -12.56 28.89 19.28
C SER A 56 -13.80 28.15 19.79
N ASN A 57 -14.88 28.10 18.99
CA ASN A 57 -16.14 27.43 19.36
C ASN A 57 -16.23 26.02 18.77
N ASP A 58 -15.30 25.62 17.92
CA ASP A 58 -15.29 24.28 17.35
C ASP A 58 -15.04 23.20 18.41
N ASN A 59 -15.87 22.16 18.32
CA ASN A 59 -15.73 20.93 19.10
C ASN A 59 -15.33 19.76 18.19
N ALA A 60 -15.16 18.57 18.78
CA ALA A 60 -14.75 17.38 18.04
C ALA A 60 -15.72 17.01 16.89
N ASP A 61 -17.03 17.18 17.09
CA ASP A 61 -18.04 16.95 16.04
C ASP A 61 -17.86 17.94 14.88
N SER A 62 -17.57 19.21 15.19
CA SER A 62 -17.34 20.26 14.19
C SER A 62 -16.06 20.01 13.39
N ILE A 63 -14.98 19.56 14.04
CA ILE A 63 -13.72 19.17 13.38
C ILE A 63 -13.98 18.05 12.36
N VAL A 64 -14.74 17.02 12.77
CA VAL A 64 -15.07 15.88 11.91
C VAL A 64 -15.89 16.31 10.69
N VAL A 65 -16.90 17.17 10.88
CA VAL A 65 -17.72 17.71 9.78
C VAL A 65 -16.88 18.56 8.84
N LYS A 66 -16.01 19.44 9.37
CA LYS A 66 -15.10 20.25 8.55
C LYS A 66 -14.10 19.39 7.76
N ALA A 67 -13.61 18.29 8.35
CA ALA A 67 -12.77 17.32 7.65
C ALA A 67 -13.53 16.64 6.49
N MET A 68 -14.78 16.21 6.72
CA MET A 68 -15.64 15.65 5.68
C MET A 68 -15.90 16.65 4.54
N ASN A 69 -16.32 17.87 4.88
CA ASN A 69 -16.55 18.94 3.91
C ASN A 69 -15.31 19.21 3.06
N THR A 70 -14.15 19.29 3.69
CA THR A 70 -12.87 19.51 3.00
C THR A 70 -12.57 18.37 2.02
N CYS A 71 -12.73 17.11 2.45
CA CYS A 71 -12.54 15.96 1.57
C CYS A 71 -13.51 15.98 0.39
N TYR A 72 -14.80 16.25 0.64
CA TYR A 72 -15.81 16.33 -0.40
C TYR A 72 -15.50 17.41 -1.45
N HIS A 73 -15.11 18.62 -1.01
CA HIS A 73 -14.79 19.71 -1.92
C HIS A 73 -13.46 19.50 -2.66
N LEU A 74 -12.50 18.81 -2.06
CA LEU A 74 -11.31 18.36 -2.79
C LEU A 74 -11.70 17.34 -3.87
N MET A 75 -12.53 16.36 -3.55
CA MET A 75 -12.75 15.22 -4.45
C MET A 75 -13.81 15.47 -5.53
N SER A 76 -14.87 16.23 -5.24
CA SER A 76 -16.01 16.41 -6.15
C SER A 76 -15.68 16.95 -7.54
N PRO A 77 -14.76 17.93 -7.72
CA PRO A 77 -14.41 18.39 -9.06
C PRO A 77 -13.65 17.34 -9.89
N ARG A 78 -12.96 16.40 -9.22
CA ARG A 78 -12.12 15.38 -9.85
C ARG A 78 -12.95 14.22 -10.43
N LEU A 79 -14.14 13.98 -9.90
CA LEU A 79 -15.04 12.92 -10.37
C LEU A 79 -15.27 12.98 -11.87
N ASN A 80 -15.60 14.16 -12.40
CA ASN A 80 -15.84 14.33 -13.84
C ASN A 80 -14.57 14.24 -14.69
N THR A 81 -13.41 14.51 -14.11
CA THR A 81 -12.12 14.47 -14.84
C THR A 81 -11.65 13.04 -15.06
N PHE A 82 -11.87 12.16 -14.08
CA PHE A 82 -11.42 10.78 -14.09
C PHE A 82 -12.55 9.75 -14.30
N ALA A 83 -13.79 10.23 -14.50
CA ALA A 83 -14.94 9.38 -14.79
C ALA A 83 -14.69 8.48 -16.00
N GLY A 84 -14.89 7.17 -15.81
CA GLY A 84 -14.76 6.17 -16.88
C GLY A 84 -13.32 5.81 -17.26
N MET A 85 -12.29 6.39 -16.61
CA MET A 85 -10.92 5.95 -16.82
C MET A 85 -10.71 4.56 -16.21
N SER A 86 -10.17 3.66 -17.01
CA SER A 86 -9.77 2.34 -16.57
C SER A 86 -8.52 2.38 -15.69
N SER A 87 -8.34 1.38 -14.83
CA SER A 87 -7.09 1.25 -14.05
C SER A 87 -5.84 1.07 -14.93
N ALA A 88 -5.99 0.71 -16.21
CA ALA A 88 -4.89 0.66 -17.16
C ALA A 88 -4.44 2.07 -17.58
N GLU A 89 -5.38 3.01 -17.77
CA GLU A 89 -5.10 4.41 -18.13
C GLU A 89 -4.52 5.19 -16.95
N LEU A 90 -4.93 4.89 -15.72
CA LEU A 90 -4.41 5.48 -14.49
C LEU A 90 -3.02 4.93 -14.09
N GLY A 91 -2.53 3.91 -14.81
CA GLY A 91 -1.22 3.29 -14.59
C GLY A 91 -1.18 2.22 -13.49
N LEU A 92 -0.05 1.51 -13.42
CA LEU A 92 0.16 0.36 -12.53
C LEU A 92 -0.05 0.70 -11.05
N GLN A 93 0.23 1.94 -10.65
CA GLN A 93 0.02 2.39 -9.27
C GLN A 93 -1.46 2.36 -8.89
N ALA A 94 -2.35 2.86 -9.76
CA ALA A 94 -3.78 2.84 -9.50
C ALA A 94 -4.41 1.44 -9.61
N GLY A 95 -3.84 0.56 -10.44
CA GLY A 95 -4.29 -0.82 -10.55
C GLY A 95 -3.89 -1.72 -9.38
N ILE A 96 -2.63 -1.62 -8.92
CA ILE A 96 -2.03 -2.56 -7.96
C ILE A 96 -2.02 -1.97 -6.54
N PHE A 97 -1.72 -0.68 -6.41
CA PHE A 97 -1.50 0.02 -5.15
C PHE A 97 -2.56 1.10 -4.93
N ARG A 98 -3.83 0.68 -4.83
CA ARG A 98 -4.96 1.57 -4.48
C ARG A 98 -4.85 2.08 -3.04
N SER A 99 -4.01 3.08 -2.84
CA SER A 99 -3.92 3.82 -1.57
C SER A 99 -4.91 4.99 -1.53
N ALA A 100 -5.11 5.56 -0.35
CA ALA A 100 -6.01 6.70 -0.19
C ALA A 100 -5.53 7.93 -1.00
N ALA A 101 -4.23 8.06 -1.28
CA ALA A 101 -3.73 9.12 -2.17
C ALA A 101 -4.19 8.94 -3.63
N VAL A 102 -4.29 7.70 -4.11
CA VAL A 102 -4.84 7.41 -5.45
C VAL A 102 -6.33 7.72 -5.45
N ASP A 103 -7.06 7.33 -4.41
CA ASP A 103 -8.49 7.64 -4.25
C ASP A 103 -8.75 9.15 -4.21
N LEU A 104 -7.90 9.92 -3.51
CA LEU A 104 -7.96 11.38 -3.46
C LEU A 104 -7.83 12.03 -4.84
N MET A 105 -6.95 11.48 -5.68
CA MET A 105 -6.69 12.03 -7.02
C MET A 105 -7.76 11.64 -8.04
N THR A 106 -8.15 10.36 -8.05
CA THR A 106 -8.93 9.77 -9.13
C THR A 106 -10.41 9.68 -8.82
N THR A 107 -10.78 9.57 -7.54
CA THR A 107 -12.15 9.28 -7.10
C THR A 107 -12.75 8.01 -7.76
N ASP A 108 -11.88 7.11 -8.24
CA ASP A 108 -12.26 5.88 -8.96
C ASP A 108 -12.84 4.82 -8.01
N GLY A 109 -14.17 4.82 -7.92
CA GLY A 109 -14.93 4.04 -6.93
C GLY A 109 -15.96 4.85 -6.15
N ALA A 110 -16.17 6.13 -6.52
CA ALA A 110 -17.15 7.06 -5.97
C ALA A 110 -17.23 6.98 -4.44
N CYS A 111 -18.25 6.34 -3.86
CA CYS A 111 -18.43 6.29 -2.42
C CYS A 111 -17.29 5.60 -1.64
N GLY A 112 -16.67 4.59 -2.25
CA GLY A 112 -15.54 3.89 -1.67
C GLY A 112 -14.32 4.80 -1.52
N SER A 113 -13.98 5.55 -2.56
CA SER A 113 -12.83 6.45 -2.56
C SER A 113 -13.00 7.60 -1.56
N TYR A 114 -14.19 8.21 -1.52
CA TYR A 114 -14.49 9.28 -0.55
C TYR A 114 -14.39 8.79 0.89
N SER A 115 -14.88 7.57 1.16
CA SER A 115 -14.78 6.96 2.48
C SER A 115 -13.33 6.65 2.88
N MET A 116 -12.51 6.19 1.94
CA MET A 116 -11.07 5.93 2.19
C MET A 116 -10.31 7.22 2.51
N VAL A 117 -10.53 8.27 1.73
CA VAL A 117 -9.85 9.57 1.93
C VAL A 117 -10.27 10.20 3.26
N LEU A 118 -11.57 10.26 3.55
CA LEU A 118 -12.04 10.80 4.82
C LEU A 118 -11.51 9.99 6.01
N ALA A 119 -11.60 8.65 5.96
CA ALA A 119 -11.06 7.80 7.02
C ALA A 119 -9.56 8.07 7.24
N ARG A 120 -8.79 8.23 6.16
CA ARG A 120 -7.35 8.52 6.26
C ARG A 120 -7.07 9.89 6.87
N VAL A 121 -7.85 10.92 6.54
CA VAL A 121 -7.74 12.25 7.19
C VAL A 121 -8.07 12.13 8.67
N LEU A 122 -9.16 11.47 9.04
CA LEU A 122 -9.58 11.31 10.44
C LEU A 122 -8.58 10.51 11.29
N GLU A 123 -7.89 9.53 10.71
CA GLU A 123 -6.78 8.83 11.40
C GLU A 123 -5.64 9.77 11.80
N THR A 124 -5.41 10.87 11.07
CA THR A 124 -4.38 11.86 11.43
C THR A 124 -4.73 12.65 12.70
N TYR A 125 -6.00 12.64 13.10
CA TYR A 125 -6.47 13.16 14.39
C TYR A 125 -6.44 12.10 15.51
N HIS A 126 -5.98 10.88 15.21
CA HIS A 126 -6.00 9.73 16.11
C HIS A 126 -7.41 9.31 16.55
N TYR A 127 -8.44 9.64 15.75
CA TYR A 127 -9.77 9.12 15.98
C TYR A 127 -9.88 7.68 15.48
N PRO A 128 -10.45 6.75 16.27
CA PRO A 128 -10.88 5.46 15.75
C PRO A 128 -11.89 5.65 14.62
N VAL A 129 -11.62 5.00 13.49
CA VAL A 129 -12.47 5.04 12.30
C VAL A 129 -12.82 3.64 11.83
N ARG A 130 -13.99 3.50 11.22
CA ARG A 130 -14.42 2.29 10.53
C ARG A 130 -15.17 2.67 9.27
N ILE A 131 -14.94 1.90 8.20
CA ILE A 131 -15.65 2.10 6.93
C ILE A 131 -16.78 1.08 6.85
N GLY A 132 -18.00 1.57 6.79
CA GLY A 132 -19.23 0.78 6.71
C GLY A 132 -19.66 0.55 5.26
N GLN A 133 -20.19 -0.63 4.98
CA GLN A 133 -20.89 -0.97 3.75
C GLN A 133 -22.38 -1.10 4.07
N MET A 134 -23.19 -0.21 3.51
CA MET A 134 -24.62 -0.18 3.75
C MET A 134 -25.32 -1.38 3.12
N GLU A 135 -26.39 -1.81 3.77
CA GLU A 135 -27.35 -2.78 3.29
C GLU A 135 -28.51 -2.11 2.57
N ASN A 136 -29.01 -2.76 1.54
CA ASN A 136 -30.31 -2.49 0.95
C ASN A 136 -30.95 -3.82 0.57
N ASN A 137 -32.15 -4.09 1.09
CA ASN A 137 -32.92 -5.31 0.77
C ASN A 137 -32.09 -6.62 0.91
N GLY A 138 -31.35 -6.79 2.01
CA GLY A 138 -30.53 -7.99 2.23
C GLY A 138 -29.17 -8.00 1.53
N LYS A 139 -28.84 -6.98 0.71
CA LYS A 139 -27.59 -6.90 -0.05
C LYS A 139 -26.70 -5.80 0.48
N TYR A 140 -25.50 -6.18 0.91
CA TYR A 140 -24.49 -5.25 1.41
C TYR A 140 -23.58 -4.70 0.30
N GLY A 141 -23.10 -3.47 0.51
CA GLY A 141 -22.14 -2.80 -0.36
C GLY A 141 -22.77 -1.95 -1.44
N VAL A 142 -24.03 -1.54 -1.26
CA VAL A 142 -24.70 -0.59 -2.16
C VAL A 142 -24.17 0.84 -2.01
N HIS A 143 -23.70 1.19 -0.81
CA HIS A 143 -23.07 2.47 -0.51
C HIS A 143 -22.03 2.30 0.59
N MET A 144 -21.09 3.24 0.67
CA MET A 144 -20.02 3.24 1.66
C MET A 144 -20.03 4.54 2.45
N ILE A 145 -19.89 4.39 3.76
CA ILE A 145 -19.90 5.46 4.75
C ILE A 145 -18.70 5.34 5.69
N VAL A 146 -18.42 6.39 6.43
CA VAL A 146 -17.42 6.38 7.50
C VAL A 146 -18.14 6.54 8.83
N GLU A 147 -17.76 5.73 9.81
CA GLU A 147 -18.03 6.06 11.20
C GLU A 147 -16.74 6.41 11.91
N VAL A 148 -16.82 7.43 12.77
CA VAL A 148 -15.71 7.91 13.58
C VAL A 148 -16.12 8.00 15.04
N ASN A 149 -15.20 7.66 15.93
CA ASN A 149 -15.40 7.81 17.36
C ASN A 149 -14.57 8.99 17.87
N THR A 150 -15.23 10.07 18.28
CA THR A 150 -14.61 11.27 18.87
C THR A 150 -14.50 11.21 20.39
N GLY A 151 -14.83 10.06 21.01
CA GLY A 151 -14.69 9.82 22.44
C GLY A 151 -15.65 8.73 22.93
N THR A 152 -16.93 9.06 23.03
CA THR A 152 -17.93 8.20 23.71
C THR A 152 -18.85 7.44 22.77
N THR A 153 -19.05 7.92 21.54
CA THR A 153 -20.02 7.34 20.60
C THR A 153 -19.51 7.41 19.17
N TRP A 154 -19.85 6.41 18.37
CA TRP A 154 -19.63 6.43 16.94
C TRP A 154 -20.55 7.43 16.26
N LYS A 155 -20.02 8.21 15.32
CA LYS A 155 -20.74 9.19 14.50
C LYS A 155 -20.69 8.77 13.06
N VAL A 156 -21.84 8.80 12.38
CA VAL A 156 -21.92 8.40 10.97
C VAL A 156 -21.78 9.59 10.05
N LEU A 157 -20.97 9.41 9.00
CA LEU A 157 -20.63 10.41 8.00
C LEU A 157 -20.74 9.76 6.62
N ASP A 158 -21.34 10.48 5.69
CA ASP A 158 -21.37 10.13 4.28
C ASP A 158 -20.58 11.17 3.50
N PRO A 159 -19.27 10.92 3.25
CA PRO A 159 -18.44 11.87 2.54
C PRO A 159 -18.83 12.01 1.07
N THR A 160 -19.58 11.07 0.50
CA THR A 160 -19.97 11.10 -0.93
C THR A 160 -21.02 12.16 -1.19
N TYR A 161 -21.96 12.30 -0.25
CA TYR A 161 -23.04 13.30 -0.31
C TYR A 161 -22.78 14.51 0.57
N ASN A 162 -21.60 14.59 1.18
CA ASN A 162 -21.27 15.59 2.19
C ASN A 162 -22.30 15.66 3.32
N LEU A 163 -22.75 14.50 3.78
CA LEU A 163 -23.90 14.35 4.65
C LEU A 163 -23.48 13.84 6.03
N TYR A 164 -24.02 14.49 7.06
CA TYR A 164 -23.99 14.04 8.44
C TYR A 164 -25.38 14.22 9.03
N PHE A 165 -25.71 13.44 10.06
CA PHE A 165 -27.00 13.53 10.72
C PHE A 165 -26.87 14.15 12.10
N THR A 166 -27.82 15.00 12.44
CA THR A 166 -27.90 15.66 13.75
C THR A 166 -29.09 15.12 14.51
N ARG A 167 -28.84 14.68 15.73
CA ARG A 167 -29.86 14.22 16.68
C ARG A 167 -30.70 15.41 17.19
N PRO A 168 -31.88 15.17 17.79
CA PRO A 168 -32.67 16.22 18.43
C PRO A 168 -31.92 17.01 19.52
N ASP A 169 -30.90 16.42 20.14
CA ASP A 169 -30.05 17.06 21.15
C ASP A 169 -28.90 17.92 20.56
N GLY A 170 -28.85 18.05 19.23
CA GLY A 170 -27.84 18.84 18.51
C GLY A 170 -26.49 18.14 18.30
N ARG A 171 -26.31 16.90 18.79
CA ARG A 171 -25.07 16.12 18.57
C ARG A 171 -25.14 15.33 17.28
N LEU A 172 -23.99 14.91 16.75
CA LEU A 172 -23.96 14.00 15.61
C LEU A 172 -24.58 12.64 15.95
N ALA A 173 -25.34 12.09 15.00
CA ALA A 173 -25.97 10.79 15.10
C ALA A 173 -24.99 9.64 14.79
N SER A 174 -25.20 8.49 15.42
CA SER A 174 -24.56 7.23 15.07
C SER A 174 -25.30 6.55 13.91
N PHE A 175 -24.71 5.51 13.30
CA PHE A 175 -25.45 4.71 12.32
C PHE A 175 -26.74 4.12 12.92
N GLN A 176 -26.64 3.63 14.16
CA GLN A 176 -27.76 3.02 14.87
C GLN A 176 -28.89 4.02 15.15
N ASP A 177 -28.56 5.27 15.48
CA ASP A 177 -29.56 6.33 15.64
C ASP A 177 -30.35 6.51 14.33
N VAL A 178 -29.66 6.55 13.18
CA VAL A 178 -30.27 6.76 11.86
C VAL A 178 -31.09 5.56 11.39
N GLU A 179 -30.61 4.35 11.64
CA GLU A 179 -31.32 3.09 11.37
C GLU A 179 -32.63 2.99 12.14
N GLN A 180 -32.65 3.41 13.42
CA GLN A 180 -33.81 3.30 14.29
C GLN A 180 -34.93 4.29 13.95
N ASP A 181 -34.61 5.47 13.40
CA ASP A 181 -35.59 6.50 13.06
C ASP A 181 -35.29 7.17 11.71
N TRP A 182 -35.22 6.36 10.66
CA TRP A 182 -35.00 6.87 9.31
C TRP A 182 -36.00 7.96 8.90
N ASN A 183 -37.25 7.89 9.37
CA ASN A 183 -38.26 8.89 9.04
C ASN A 183 -37.89 10.28 9.56
N TYR A 184 -37.34 10.39 10.77
CA TYR A 184 -36.80 11.66 11.26
C TYR A 184 -35.61 12.12 10.43
N TYR A 185 -34.61 11.26 10.24
CA TYR A 185 -33.33 11.62 9.61
C TYR A 185 -33.40 11.83 8.09
N ALA A 186 -34.35 11.20 7.40
CA ALA A 186 -34.54 11.34 5.95
C ALA A 186 -34.78 12.79 5.52
N HIS A 187 -35.29 13.65 6.41
CA HIS A 187 -35.48 15.07 6.11
C HIS A 187 -34.16 15.87 6.06
N GLN A 188 -33.04 15.29 6.53
CA GLN A 188 -31.72 15.93 6.54
C GLN A 188 -30.88 15.59 5.30
N VAL A 189 -31.33 14.68 4.44
CA VAL A 189 -30.58 14.28 3.25
C VAL A 189 -30.58 15.39 2.19
N PRO A 190 -29.49 15.58 1.43
CA PRO A 190 -29.43 16.61 0.40
C PRO A 190 -30.30 16.25 -0.82
N PRO A 191 -30.64 17.24 -1.68
CA PRO A 191 -31.26 16.97 -2.97
C PRO A 191 -30.40 16.02 -3.80
N GLY A 192 -31.04 15.01 -4.42
CA GLY A 192 -30.34 14.01 -5.24
C GLY A 192 -29.75 12.83 -4.46
N TYR A 193 -29.98 12.75 -3.15
CA TYR A 193 -29.63 11.56 -2.36
C TYR A 193 -30.39 10.32 -2.86
N ASP A 194 -29.69 9.20 -3.06
CA ASP A 194 -30.31 7.96 -3.54
C ASP A 194 -31.24 7.38 -2.47
N PRO A 195 -32.55 7.23 -2.76
CA PRO A 195 -33.52 6.68 -1.80
C PRO A 195 -33.28 5.22 -1.42
N HIS A 196 -32.33 4.52 -2.06
CA HIS A 196 -31.91 3.18 -1.66
C HIS A 196 -30.98 3.19 -0.43
N TYR A 197 -30.38 4.32 -0.08
CA TYR A 197 -29.41 4.42 1.01
C TYR A 197 -30.08 4.78 2.34
N ARG A 198 -31.00 3.93 2.81
CA ARG A 198 -31.88 4.19 3.98
C ARG A 198 -31.37 3.68 5.33
N TYR A 199 -30.08 3.35 5.41
CA TYR A 199 -29.45 2.90 6.65
C TYR A 199 -30.12 1.65 7.27
N GLU A 200 -30.59 0.71 6.43
CA GLU A 200 -31.28 -0.52 6.86
C GLU A 200 -30.38 -1.54 7.57
N GLY A 201 -29.06 -1.36 7.46
CA GLY A 201 -28.05 -2.22 8.03
C GLY A 201 -26.66 -1.85 7.54
N VAL A 202 -25.63 -2.29 8.27
CA VAL A 202 -24.23 -2.03 7.93
C VAL A 202 -23.34 -3.22 8.25
N ARG A 203 -22.35 -3.46 7.39
CA ARG A 203 -21.22 -4.33 7.70
C ARG A 203 -19.90 -3.59 7.51
N TYR A 204 -18.93 -3.82 8.39
CA TYR A 204 -17.62 -3.19 8.29
C TYR A 204 -16.59 -4.06 7.58
N THR A 205 -16.79 -5.37 7.63
CA THR A 205 -15.94 -6.36 6.96
C THR A 205 -16.79 -7.37 6.20
N ASN A 206 -16.48 -7.55 4.91
CA ASN A 206 -17.04 -8.64 4.13
C ASN A 206 -16.29 -9.95 4.43
N TRP A 207 -16.71 -10.63 5.49
CA TRP A 207 -16.14 -11.90 5.93
C TRP A 207 -16.37 -13.07 4.96
N SER A 208 -17.17 -12.91 3.91
CA SER A 208 -17.35 -13.92 2.85
C SER A 208 -16.59 -13.61 1.56
N LYS A 209 -15.78 -12.53 1.53
CA LYS A 209 -15.05 -12.11 0.32
C LYS A 209 -14.07 -13.15 -0.20
N ILE A 210 -13.30 -13.79 0.69
CA ILE A 210 -12.41 -14.90 0.34
C ILE A 210 -12.99 -16.17 0.97
N PRO A 211 -13.50 -17.12 0.17
CA PRO A 211 -14.05 -18.35 0.69
C PRO A 211 -13.07 -19.06 1.62
N VAL A 212 -13.58 -19.71 2.66
CA VAL A 212 -12.83 -20.48 3.67
C VAL A 212 -11.96 -19.64 4.62
N ILE A 213 -11.07 -18.79 4.10
CA ILE A 213 -10.08 -18.05 4.91
C ILE A 213 -10.78 -16.99 5.78
N MET A 214 -11.55 -16.08 5.16
CA MET A 214 -12.18 -14.98 5.90
C MET A 214 -13.23 -15.46 6.91
N PRO A 215 -14.09 -16.46 6.61
CA PRO A 215 -14.98 -17.05 7.61
C PRO A 215 -14.22 -17.72 8.75
N GLY A 216 -13.09 -18.37 8.46
CA GLY A 216 -12.22 -18.97 9.47
C GLY A 216 -11.63 -17.93 10.43
N ILE A 217 -11.10 -16.83 9.88
CA ILE A 217 -10.62 -15.68 10.68
C ILE A 217 -11.76 -15.12 11.52
N LYS A 218 -12.94 -14.88 10.92
CA LYS A 218 -14.12 -14.38 11.66
C LYS A 218 -14.45 -15.26 12.85
N LYS A 219 -14.49 -16.58 12.68
CA LYS A 219 -14.83 -17.54 13.75
C LYS A 219 -13.81 -17.50 14.88
N LEU A 220 -12.51 -17.45 14.56
CA LEU A 220 -11.45 -17.33 15.55
C LEU A 220 -11.53 -15.99 16.30
N SER A 221 -11.68 -14.88 15.58
CA SER A 221 -11.87 -13.55 16.18
C SER A 221 -13.10 -13.50 17.08
N THR A 222 -14.21 -14.10 16.66
CA THR A 222 -15.44 -14.16 17.47
C THR A 222 -15.24 -14.94 18.76
N LEU A 223 -14.42 -16.00 18.73
CA LEU A 223 -14.09 -16.80 19.91
C LEU A 223 -13.18 -16.04 20.90
N VAL A 224 -12.26 -15.21 20.39
CA VAL A 224 -11.29 -14.48 21.22
C VAL A 224 -11.84 -13.14 21.73
N PHE A 225 -12.52 -12.38 20.88
CA PHE A 225 -12.94 -11.00 21.14
C PHE A 225 -14.46 -10.82 21.29
N GLY A 226 -15.25 -11.86 20.97
CA GLY A 226 -16.71 -11.77 20.93
C GLY A 226 -17.27 -11.34 19.57
N ALA A 227 -18.57 -11.58 19.39
CA ALA A 227 -19.25 -11.36 18.11
C ALA A 227 -19.42 -9.87 17.77
N GLU A 228 -19.69 -9.03 18.77
CA GLU A 228 -19.90 -7.59 18.59
C GLU A 228 -18.64 -6.91 18.05
N GLU A 229 -17.51 -7.06 18.76
CA GLU A 229 -16.20 -6.53 18.33
C GLU A 229 -15.75 -7.08 16.98
N THR A 230 -15.98 -8.37 16.72
CA THR A 230 -15.62 -8.97 15.43
C THR A 230 -16.47 -8.42 14.28
N ASN A 231 -17.76 -8.16 14.53
CA ASN A 231 -18.64 -7.60 13.50
C ASN A 231 -18.38 -6.11 13.28
N SER A 232 -18.00 -5.37 14.32
CA SER A 232 -17.66 -3.93 14.26
C SER A 232 -16.28 -3.64 13.62
N PHE A 233 -15.42 -4.65 13.55
CA PHE A 233 -14.08 -4.54 12.97
C PHE A 233 -14.13 -4.22 11.46
N SER A 234 -13.44 -3.16 11.05
CA SER A 234 -13.29 -2.77 9.65
C SER A 234 -11.89 -3.09 9.15
N MET A 235 -11.73 -4.18 8.39
CA MET A 235 -10.42 -4.51 7.82
C MET A 235 -9.88 -3.38 6.92
N ARG A 236 -10.76 -2.67 6.23
CA ARG A 236 -10.39 -1.70 5.19
C ARG A 236 -9.59 -0.53 5.73
N THR A 237 -9.83 -0.09 6.97
CA THR A 237 -9.09 1.02 7.59
C THR A 237 -7.62 0.68 7.78
N HIS A 238 -7.29 -0.59 8.00
CA HIS A 238 -5.89 -1.02 8.07
C HIS A 238 -5.15 -0.93 6.73
N PHE A 239 -5.86 -0.86 5.59
CA PHE A 239 -5.28 -0.76 4.24
C PHE A 239 -5.27 0.67 3.67
N LEU A 240 -5.56 1.70 4.50
CA LEU A 240 -5.61 3.09 4.03
C LEU A 240 -4.26 3.55 3.44
N ASN A 241 -3.15 3.24 4.12
CA ASN A 241 -1.79 3.43 3.58
C ASN A 241 -1.23 2.08 3.10
N THR A 242 -1.60 1.69 1.88
CA THR A 242 -1.17 0.42 1.27
C THR A 242 0.36 0.34 1.07
N PHE A 243 1.05 1.47 0.84
CA PHE A 243 2.52 1.49 0.71
C PHE A 243 3.22 1.06 2.00
N LYS A 244 2.70 1.48 3.16
CA LYS A 244 3.22 1.06 4.48
C LYS A 244 3.10 -0.45 4.69
N ILE A 245 2.02 -1.06 4.22
CA ILE A 245 1.83 -2.52 4.29
C ILE A 245 2.87 -3.23 3.43
N TRP A 246 3.01 -2.82 2.17
CA TRP A 246 4.00 -3.41 1.27
C TRP A 246 5.43 -3.23 1.78
N PHE A 247 5.76 -2.07 2.34
CA PHE A 247 7.02 -1.85 3.03
C PHE A 247 7.25 -2.90 4.13
N ASN A 248 6.28 -3.11 5.01
CA ASN A 248 6.40 -4.06 6.12
C ASN A 248 6.54 -5.52 5.62
N ILE A 249 5.77 -5.92 4.61
CA ILE A 249 5.86 -7.26 4.01
C ILE A 249 7.25 -7.46 3.40
N LEU A 250 7.72 -6.51 2.58
CA LEU A 250 9.03 -6.59 1.96
C LEU A 250 10.16 -6.57 2.99
N LEU A 251 9.98 -5.89 4.13
CA LEU A 251 10.99 -5.81 5.17
C LEU A 251 11.18 -7.16 5.85
N ILE A 252 10.08 -7.85 6.15
CA ILE A 252 10.14 -9.22 6.70
C ILE A 252 10.80 -10.17 5.70
N LEU A 253 10.46 -10.05 4.41
CA LEU A 253 11.06 -10.86 3.35
C LEU A 253 12.56 -10.58 3.20
N GLU A 254 12.97 -9.32 3.22
CA GLU A 254 14.37 -8.90 3.13
C GLU A 254 15.18 -9.41 4.31
N ILE A 255 14.68 -9.29 5.55
CA ILE A 255 15.36 -9.84 6.73
C ILE A 255 15.58 -11.35 6.57
N GLY A 256 14.54 -12.08 6.14
CA GLY A 256 14.64 -13.52 5.90
C GLY A 256 15.65 -13.87 4.80
N LEU A 257 15.65 -13.12 3.70
CA LEU A 257 16.57 -13.31 2.57
C LEU A 257 18.01 -12.97 2.95
N ALA A 258 18.24 -11.88 3.68
CA ALA A 258 19.56 -11.44 4.13
C ALA A 258 20.17 -12.49 5.07
N LEU A 259 19.40 -12.98 6.05
CA LEU A 259 19.84 -14.06 6.94
C LEU A 259 20.16 -15.35 6.17
N TYR A 260 19.33 -15.71 5.18
CA TYR A 260 19.60 -16.85 4.30
C TYR A 260 20.87 -16.68 3.47
N THR A 261 21.06 -15.50 2.89
CA THR A 261 22.23 -15.14 2.07
C THR A 261 23.50 -15.19 2.89
N PHE A 262 23.47 -14.59 4.09
CA PHE A 262 24.57 -14.64 5.05
C PHE A 262 24.92 -16.08 5.46
N LYS A 263 23.93 -16.89 5.78
CA LYS A 263 24.13 -18.32 6.09
C LYS A 263 24.72 -19.09 4.91
N GLN A 264 24.32 -18.77 3.69
CA GLN A 264 24.84 -19.43 2.48
C GLN A 264 26.29 -19.01 2.20
N MET A 265 26.64 -17.74 2.41
CA MET A 265 28.01 -17.24 2.29
C MET A 265 28.95 -17.87 3.32
N THR A 266 28.52 -17.96 4.59
CA THR A 266 29.31 -18.58 5.66
C THR A 266 29.51 -20.08 5.45
N ARG A 267 28.51 -20.81 4.93
CA ARG A 267 28.65 -22.24 4.59
C ARG A 267 29.56 -22.48 3.39
N ASN A 268 29.61 -21.55 2.44
CA ASN A 268 30.45 -21.65 1.26
C ASN A 268 31.84 -21.02 1.48
N SER A 269 32.42 -21.18 2.68
CA SER A 269 33.72 -20.66 3.18
C SER A 269 34.94 -20.73 2.22
N LYS A 270 34.82 -21.38 1.05
CA LYS A 270 35.74 -21.19 -0.09
C LYS A 270 35.53 -19.87 -0.87
N TRP A 271 34.59 -19.01 -0.48
CA TRP A 271 34.49 -17.64 -1.00
C TRP A 271 35.73 -16.86 -0.58
N GLN A 272 36.75 -16.84 -1.44
CA GLN A 272 37.86 -15.89 -1.38
C GLN A 272 37.57 -14.77 -2.37
N PRO A 273 36.74 -13.76 -2.03
CA PRO A 273 36.44 -12.64 -2.93
C PRO A 273 37.71 -11.89 -3.38
N PHE A 274 38.80 -12.02 -2.63
CA PHE A 274 40.08 -11.38 -2.91
C PHE A 274 41.06 -12.18 -3.77
N ARG A 275 40.80 -13.45 -4.13
CA ARG A 275 41.79 -14.24 -4.89
C ARG A 275 41.91 -13.84 -6.36
N TYR A 276 40.93 -13.13 -6.90
CA TYR A 276 40.95 -12.63 -8.29
C TYR A 276 41.39 -11.18 -8.44
N PHE A 277 41.57 -10.44 -7.33
CA PHE A 277 42.11 -9.08 -7.37
C PHE A 277 43.66 -9.05 -7.32
N ASN A 278 44.30 -10.22 -7.14
CA ASN A 278 45.75 -10.42 -7.27
C ASN A 278 46.12 -11.07 -8.62
N LEU A 279 45.32 -10.90 -9.68
CA LEU A 279 45.82 -11.15 -11.04
C LEU A 279 46.78 -10.01 -11.43
N ASP A 280 48.06 -10.25 -11.19
CA ASP A 280 49.19 -9.77 -11.99
C ASP A 280 49.15 -8.29 -12.42
N LEU A 281 49.43 -7.38 -11.49
CA LEU A 281 50.07 -6.10 -11.82
C LEU A 281 51.60 -6.26 -12.03
N SER A 282 52.12 -7.50 -12.03
CA SER A 282 53.56 -7.81 -12.10
C SER A 282 54.08 -8.27 -13.47
N THR A 283 53.28 -8.22 -14.53
CA THR A 283 53.75 -8.53 -15.89
C THR A 283 53.52 -7.37 -16.86
N GLU A 284 54.07 -6.19 -16.54
CA GLU A 284 54.55 -5.35 -17.64
C GLU A 284 55.79 -6.03 -18.25
N PRO A 285 55.76 -6.42 -19.54
CA PRO A 285 56.95 -6.90 -20.21
C PRO A 285 57.95 -5.74 -20.31
N ASN A 286 59.09 -5.90 -19.62
CA ASN A 286 60.22 -4.97 -19.72
C ASN A 286 60.67 -4.86 -21.20
N PRO A 287 60.53 -3.70 -21.87
CA PRO A 287 60.77 -3.56 -23.31
C PRO A 287 62.26 -3.48 -23.72
N LEU A 288 63.20 -3.84 -22.84
CA LEU A 288 64.64 -3.52 -23.02
C LEU A 288 65.56 -4.64 -23.51
N ASN A 289 65.07 -5.79 -23.96
CA ASN A 289 65.93 -6.83 -24.57
C ASN A 289 65.59 -7.07 -26.05
N SER A 290 65.92 -6.09 -26.89
CA SER A 290 66.09 -6.27 -28.33
C SER A 290 67.43 -5.67 -28.76
N ALA A 291 68.53 -6.37 -28.43
CA ALA A 291 69.84 -6.02 -28.96
C ALA A 291 70.69 -7.28 -29.23
N SER A 292 70.90 -7.51 -30.53
CA SER A 292 72.09 -8.09 -31.17
C SER A 292 72.61 -9.48 -30.76
N ALA A 293 72.53 -10.41 -31.70
CA ALA A 293 73.69 -11.23 -32.06
C ALA A 293 73.60 -11.63 -33.54
N HIS A 294 74.44 -10.94 -34.31
CA HIS A 294 74.74 -11.15 -35.71
C HIS A 294 75.78 -12.29 -35.77
N GLU A 295 75.49 -13.42 -36.41
CA GLU A 295 76.53 -14.43 -36.72
C GLU A 295 76.79 -14.49 -38.24
N PRO A 296 78.06 -14.42 -38.68
CA PRO A 296 78.43 -14.43 -40.08
C PRO A 296 78.72 -15.84 -40.61
N GLY A 297 78.21 -16.07 -41.82
CA GLY A 297 78.65 -16.96 -42.90
C GLY A 297 79.65 -18.10 -42.64
N LYS A 298 79.26 -19.30 -43.09
CA LYS A 298 80.19 -20.27 -43.70
C LYS A 298 79.61 -20.91 -44.96
N GLN A 299 80.25 -20.53 -46.05
CA GLN A 299 80.51 -21.17 -47.34
C GLN A 299 79.93 -22.56 -47.65
N ASP A 300 79.27 -22.58 -48.81
CA ASP A 300 79.06 -23.69 -49.74
C ASP A 300 80.40 -24.16 -50.36
N PRO A 301 80.63 -25.47 -50.53
CA PRO A 301 80.73 -25.94 -51.91
C PRO A 301 80.15 -27.36 -52.12
N ALA A 302 79.38 -27.56 -53.18
CA ALA A 302 79.86 -28.24 -54.39
C ALA A 302 78.71 -28.79 -55.25
N ARG A 303 78.76 -28.38 -56.53
CA ARG A 303 78.23 -29.12 -57.69
C ARG A 303 78.77 -30.56 -57.71
N GLN A 304 77.91 -31.53 -58.05
CA GLN A 304 78.07 -32.45 -59.18
C GLN A 304 76.91 -33.45 -59.29
N ARG A 305 76.63 -33.88 -60.53
CA ARG A 305 75.46 -34.63 -61.09
C ARG A 305 74.38 -33.64 -61.57
N THR A 306 74.21 -33.35 -62.85
CA THR A 306 74.55 -34.01 -64.13
C THR A 306 74.55 -32.95 -65.23
#